data_AF-A0A673IS44-F1
#
_entry.id   AF-A0A673IS44-F1
#
_cell.length_a   1.000
_cell.length_b   1.000
_cell.length_c   1.000
_cell.angle_alpha   90.00
_cell.angle_beta   90.00
_cell.angle_gamma   90.00
#
_symmetry.space_group_name_H-M   'P 1'
#
loop_
_entity.id
_entity.type
_entity.pdbx_description
1 polymer ?
#
loop_
_entity_poly.entity_id
_entity_poly.type
_entity_poly.pdbx_seq_one_letter_code
_entity_poly.pdbx_strand_id
1 'polypeptide(L)'
;MAVVWEWQDDLGYWRPYTGQVSSYIEQCLQHQRGAGPASSSSICLAQADPSLSAYIIDIPNLKQFRQDTGKMRAVRRSLFPQSSALGSGVLWEWANDEGGWTAYEIRTSILLEHSYQAGQATADLSPHGYNYIVDLTALQQVNKATSYRRHVRRQGSMPYPLASGSVIHSGPACSCHQCLSNSSAAGPMLSRSRHSFTVGQAYGPSLQTQHGRLPGTSSSSAYSPYPRRPLSMGSLLWNGPWSTPTSVAHPPGPPQAFGHHANGLSIPTIPLHMSGSSSVNSALAGMASILMSAAGLGVRFLTAPFSQSGSSRPTNGQPSSVKRAKRQSRTAPAQKPEEVIKKYMEEVPVVPDEDCIICMERLSCPSGYEVPAECSQSLQPNTVGKLTKCGHTFHMLCMLAMYNNGTKDGSLQCPSCKTIYGEKTGTQPKGKMEIYSIPQSLPGHPDCGTIQIIYNIPPGIQGPEHPNPGQPYSCRGFPRFCFLPDNDKGRKVLELLKVAWTRRLIFTVGTSSTTGEPDTVIWNEIHHKTEMMSNVSGHGYPDPNYLDNVLSELASQGVTEDCLK
;
A
#
# COMPACT_ATOMS: atom_id res chain seq x y z
N MET A 1 -24.38 -13.14 12.43
CA MET A 1 -23.38 -13.15 11.35
C MET A 1 -22.77 -14.54 11.26
N ALA A 2 -22.63 -15.08 10.06
CA ALA A 2 -21.85 -16.30 9.83
C ALA A 2 -20.35 -15.93 9.73
N VAL A 3 -19.48 -16.78 10.25
CA VAL A 3 -18.03 -16.64 10.19
C VAL A 3 -17.51 -17.51 9.05
N VAL A 4 -16.76 -16.90 8.14
CA VAL A 4 -16.10 -17.58 7.03
C VAL A 4 -14.61 -17.34 7.19
N TRP A 5 -13.84 -18.42 7.34
CA TRP A 5 -12.39 -18.33 7.22
C TRP A 5 -12.02 -18.38 5.75
N GLU A 6 -11.13 -17.51 5.31
CA GLU A 6 -10.68 -17.40 3.92
C GLU A 6 -9.15 -17.42 3.86
N TRP A 7 -8.59 -17.95 2.78
CA TRP A 7 -7.17 -17.88 2.45
C TRP A 7 -6.95 -17.17 1.13
N GLN A 8 -5.84 -16.44 0.99
CA GLN A 8 -5.53 -15.68 -0.22
C GLN A 8 -4.74 -16.55 -1.21
N ASP A 9 -5.23 -16.63 -2.45
CA ASP A 9 -4.53 -17.30 -3.54
C ASP A 9 -3.40 -16.44 -4.14
N ASP A 10 -2.63 -17.04 -5.04
CA ASP A 10 -1.43 -16.41 -5.61
C ASP A 10 -1.76 -15.28 -6.60
N LEU A 11 -3.03 -15.16 -7.00
CA LEU A 11 -3.57 -14.07 -7.81
C LEU A 11 -4.17 -12.95 -6.94
N GLY A 12 -4.19 -13.14 -5.61
CA GLY A 12 -4.67 -12.17 -4.63
C GLY A 12 -6.14 -12.31 -4.24
N TYR A 13 -6.88 -13.28 -4.78
CA TYR A 13 -8.30 -13.49 -4.45
C TYR A 13 -8.46 -14.28 -3.15
N TRP A 14 -9.54 -14.02 -2.42
CA TRP A 14 -9.84 -14.71 -1.17
C TRP A 14 -10.75 -15.91 -1.41
N ARG A 15 -10.22 -17.10 -1.13
CA ARG A 15 -10.92 -18.38 -1.29
C ARG A 15 -11.49 -18.80 0.06
N PRO A 16 -12.80 -19.08 0.17
CA PRO A 16 -13.36 -19.57 1.41
C PRO A 16 -12.86 -20.97 1.71
N TYR A 17 -12.51 -21.24 2.96
CA TYR A 17 -12.55 -22.60 3.48
C TYR A 17 -14.01 -23.05 3.59
N THR A 18 -14.25 -24.36 3.56
CA THR A 18 -15.60 -24.93 3.77
C THR A 18 -16.15 -24.57 5.16
N GLY A 19 -17.46 -24.69 5.36
CA GLY A 19 -18.06 -24.43 6.68
C GLY A 19 -17.59 -25.40 7.75
N GLN A 20 -17.21 -26.63 7.37
CA GLN A 20 -16.56 -27.62 8.25
C GLN A 20 -15.20 -27.13 8.74
N VAL A 21 -14.32 -26.72 7.83
CA VAL A 21 -12.98 -26.20 8.18
C VAL A 21 -13.09 -24.89 8.96
N SER A 22 -14.02 -24.00 8.58
CA SER A 22 -14.28 -22.76 9.34
C SER A 22 -14.79 -23.03 10.76
N SER A 23 -15.67 -24.03 10.94
CA SER A 23 -16.17 -24.45 12.26
C SER A 23 -15.06 -25.01 13.14
N TYR A 24 -14.18 -25.84 12.58
CA TYR A 24 -13.03 -26.38 13.30
C TYR A 24 -12.05 -25.29 13.74
N ILE A 25 -11.74 -24.31 12.87
CA ILE A 25 -10.86 -23.18 13.24
C ILE A 25 -11.48 -22.38 14.39
N GLU A 26 -12.78 -22.04 14.35
CA GLU A 26 -13.46 -21.35 15.46
C GLU A 26 -13.47 -22.19 16.75
N GLN A 27 -13.61 -23.51 16.66
CA GLN A 27 -13.54 -24.41 17.82
C GLN A 27 -12.15 -24.39 18.46
N CYS A 28 -11.08 -24.54 17.67
CA CYS A 28 -9.70 -24.45 18.17
C CYS A 28 -9.42 -23.12 18.88
N LEU A 29 -9.89 -22.00 18.30
CA LEU A 29 -9.77 -20.66 18.89
C LEU A 29 -10.52 -20.53 20.22
N GLN A 30 -11.70 -21.13 20.33
CA GLN A 30 -12.46 -21.12 21.58
C GLN A 30 -11.79 -21.98 22.67
N HIS A 31 -11.17 -23.10 22.29
CA HIS A 31 -10.40 -23.96 23.21
C HIS A 31 -9.11 -23.28 23.70
N GLN A 32 -8.37 -22.60 22.81
CA GLN A 32 -7.17 -21.83 23.18
C GLN A 32 -7.46 -20.73 24.22
N ARG A 33 -8.64 -20.09 24.17
CA ARG A 33 -9.06 -19.08 25.16
C ARG A 33 -9.31 -19.63 26.58
N GLY A 34 -9.51 -20.94 26.72
CA GLY A 34 -9.70 -21.60 28.02
C GLY A 34 -8.43 -22.24 28.59
N ALA A 35 -7.34 -22.28 27.83
CA ALA A 35 -6.07 -22.89 28.21
C ALA A 35 -5.03 -21.83 28.60
N GLY A 36 -4.12 -22.18 29.51
CA GLY A 36 -3.03 -21.30 29.96
C GLY A 36 -1.97 -21.01 28.88
N PRO A 37 -0.91 -20.25 29.20
CA PRO A 37 0.04 -19.66 28.24
C PRO A 37 0.88 -20.59 27.35
N ALA A 38 0.60 -21.90 27.33
CA ALA A 38 1.36 -22.93 26.64
C ALA A 38 0.56 -23.66 25.52
N SER A 39 -0.67 -23.23 25.20
CA SER A 39 -1.41 -23.83 24.08
C SER A 39 -0.81 -23.44 22.73
N SER A 40 -0.46 -24.43 21.90
CA SER A 40 0.08 -24.21 20.55
C SER A 40 -0.80 -23.28 19.72
N SER A 41 -0.22 -22.20 19.19
CA SER A 41 -0.90 -21.14 18.43
C SER A 41 -1.20 -21.52 16.96
N SER A 42 -0.90 -22.75 16.58
CA SER A 42 -1.03 -23.29 15.22
C SER A 42 -2.13 -24.35 15.14
N ILE A 43 -2.89 -24.33 14.03
CA ILE A 43 -4.03 -25.21 13.78
C ILE A 43 -3.72 -26.07 12.55
N CYS A 44 -3.70 -27.39 12.70
CA CYS A 44 -3.49 -28.33 11.60
C CYS A 44 -4.81 -28.63 10.88
N LEU A 45 -4.90 -28.32 9.57
CA LEU A 45 -6.16 -28.47 8.83
C LEU A 45 -6.51 -29.92 8.49
N ALA A 46 -5.54 -30.84 8.57
CA ALA A 46 -5.73 -32.28 8.35
C ALA A 46 -6.89 -32.89 9.15
N GLN A 47 -7.14 -32.35 10.35
CA GLN A 47 -8.18 -32.86 11.27
C GLN A 47 -9.59 -32.44 10.84
N ALA A 48 -9.73 -31.35 10.09
CA ALA A 48 -11.00 -30.89 9.53
C ALA A 48 -11.24 -31.43 8.12
N ASP A 49 -10.20 -31.51 7.30
CA ASP A 49 -10.24 -31.98 5.92
C ASP A 49 -8.91 -32.67 5.55
N PRO A 50 -8.91 -33.99 5.29
CA PRO A 50 -7.69 -34.71 4.91
C PRO A 50 -7.00 -34.20 3.63
N SER A 51 -7.74 -33.55 2.71
CA SER A 51 -7.15 -32.92 1.52
C SER A 51 -6.29 -31.71 1.86
N LEU A 52 -6.52 -31.10 3.03
CA LEU A 52 -5.74 -30.00 3.57
C LEU A 52 -4.61 -30.46 4.50
N SER A 53 -4.24 -31.75 4.46
CA SER A 53 -3.25 -32.35 5.38
C SER A 53 -1.86 -31.72 5.34
N ALA A 54 -1.45 -31.10 4.23
CA ALA A 54 -0.19 -30.37 4.12
C ALA A 54 -0.22 -28.94 4.70
N TYR A 55 -1.36 -28.47 5.24
CA TYR A 55 -1.56 -27.06 5.62
C TYR A 55 -1.78 -26.87 7.13
N ILE A 56 -1.06 -25.90 7.67
CA ILE A 56 -1.21 -25.40 9.04
C ILE A 56 -1.55 -23.90 9.00
N ILE A 57 -2.45 -23.45 9.86
CA ILE A 57 -2.72 -22.02 10.07
C ILE A 57 -1.98 -21.56 11.34
N ASP A 58 -1.13 -20.56 11.20
CA ASP A 58 -0.57 -19.76 12.30
C ASP A 58 -1.52 -18.59 12.59
N ILE A 59 -2.22 -18.67 13.72
CA ILE A 59 -3.30 -17.75 14.08
C ILE A 59 -2.79 -16.34 14.43
N PRO A 60 -1.79 -16.16 15.33
CA PRO A 60 -1.23 -14.83 15.64
C PRO A 60 -0.81 -14.01 14.43
N ASN A 61 -0.21 -14.65 13.42
CA ASN A 61 0.28 -13.98 12.21
C ASN A 61 -0.73 -14.01 11.04
N LEU A 62 -1.88 -14.67 11.21
CA LEU A 62 -2.89 -14.89 10.18
C LEU A 62 -2.31 -15.40 8.85
N LYS A 63 -1.49 -16.47 8.94
CA LYS A 63 -0.87 -17.14 7.78
C LYS A 63 -1.26 -18.61 7.69
N GLN A 64 -1.48 -19.08 6.48
CA GLN A 64 -1.45 -20.50 6.14
C GLN A 64 -0.03 -20.84 5.69
N PHE A 65 0.58 -21.85 6.30
CA PHE A 65 1.86 -22.44 5.92
C PHE A 65 1.62 -23.83 5.33
N ARG A 66 2.16 -24.08 4.13
CA ARG A 66 2.15 -25.40 3.49
C ARG A 66 3.48 -26.12 3.76
N GLN A 67 3.43 -27.24 4.48
CA GLN A 67 4.59 -27.88 5.12
C GLN A 67 5.59 -28.52 4.15
N ASP A 68 5.13 -28.98 2.99
CA ASP A 68 5.94 -29.67 1.97
C ASP A 68 6.78 -28.73 1.08
N THR A 69 6.29 -27.51 0.88
CA THR A 69 6.79 -26.54 -0.11
C THR A 69 7.25 -25.24 0.55
N GLY A 70 7.02 -25.07 1.85
CA GLY A 70 7.31 -23.84 2.60
C GLY A 70 6.43 -22.64 2.22
N LYS A 71 5.43 -22.84 1.36
CA LYS A 71 4.64 -21.73 0.79
C LYS A 71 3.74 -21.11 1.85
N MET A 72 3.81 -19.79 1.99
CA MET A 72 2.95 -19.02 2.89
C MET A 72 1.87 -18.25 2.13
N ARG A 73 0.64 -18.29 2.64
CA ARG A 73 -0.51 -17.53 2.15
C ARG A 73 -1.16 -16.75 3.29
N ALA A 74 -1.80 -15.62 2.99
CA ALA A 74 -2.55 -14.88 3.99
C ALA A 74 -3.86 -15.62 4.32
N VAL A 75 -4.30 -15.52 5.57
CA VAL A 75 -5.58 -16.02 6.06
C VAL A 75 -6.35 -14.88 6.69
N ARG A 76 -7.68 -14.90 6.66
CA ARG A 76 -8.52 -13.94 7.40
C ARG A 76 -9.79 -14.59 7.92
N ARG A 77 -10.34 -13.98 8.97
CA ARG A 77 -11.65 -14.28 9.53
C ARG A 77 -12.63 -13.21 9.07
N SER A 78 -13.59 -13.57 8.23
CA SER A 78 -14.59 -12.65 7.68
C SER A 78 -15.97 -12.90 8.27
N LEU A 79 -16.76 -11.84 8.41
CA LEU A 79 -18.13 -11.89 8.91
C LEU A 79 -19.11 -11.53 7.81
N PHE A 80 -20.10 -12.39 7.59
CA PHE A 80 -21.15 -12.19 6.59
C PHE A 80 -22.54 -12.22 7.24
N PRO A 81 -23.53 -11.48 6.69
CA PRO A 81 -24.93 -11.69 7.02
C PRO A 81 -25.31 -13.15 6.81
N GLN A 82 -26.16 -13.71 7.67
CA GLN A 82 -26.58 -15.10 7.57
C GLN A 82 -27.58 -15.25 6.40
N SER A 83 -27.06 -15.39 5.19
CA SER A 83 -27.85 -15.74 4.00
C SER A 83 -28.17 -17.23 3.97
N SER A 84 -29.19 -17.62 3.22
CA SER A 84 -29.55 -19.03 3.00
C SER A 84 -28.36 -19.87 2.53
N ALA A 85 -27.51 -19.31 1.66
CA ALA A 85 -26.29 -19.94 1.16
C ALA A 85 -25.32 -20.34 2.30
N LEU A 86 -25.00 -19.40 3.18
CA LEU A 86 -24.06 -19.63 4.29
C LEU A 86 -24.67 -20.49 5.39
N GLY A 87 -25.97 -20.31 5.67
CA GLY A 87 -26.72 -21.11 6.62
C GLY A 87 -26.95 -22.57 6.20
N SER A 88 -26.84 -22.87 4.89
CA SER A 88 -26.85 -24.23 4.34
C SER A 88 -25.46 -24.75 3.94
N GLY A 89 -24.40 -23.97 4.21
CA GLY A 89 -23.02 -24.36 3.92
C GLY A 89 -22.72 -24.53 2.42
N VAL A 90 -23.50 -23.88 1.55
CA VAL A 90 -23.40 -24.03 0.10
C VAL A 90 -22.30 -23.14 -0.46
N LEU A 91 -21.42 -23.77 -1.25
CA LEU A 91 -20.38 -23.12 -2.02
C LEU A 91 -20.58 -23.37 -3.51
N TRP A 92 -20.17 -22.40 -4.32
CA TRP A 92 -20.13 -22.53 -5.76
C TRP A 92 -18.67 -22.59 -6.22
N GLU A 93 -18.38 -23.51 -7.13
CA GLU A 93 -17.02 -23.80 -7.60
C GLU A 93 -16.97 -23.94 -9.12
N TRP A 94 -15.82 -23.67 -9.72
CA TRP A 94 -15.58 -23.78 -11.15
C TRP A 94 -14.41 -24.71 -11.47
N ALA A 95 -14.48 -25.40 -12.61
CA ALA A 95 -13.46 -26.35 -13.06
C ALA A 95 -12.20 -25.64 -13.55
N ASN A 96 -11.07 -25.88 -12.87
CA ASN A 96 -9.79 -25.27 -13.17
C ASN A 96 -8.99 -26.05 -14.24
N ASP A 97 -7.90 -25.46 -14.73
CA ASP A 97 -7.08 -26.05 -15.80
C ASP A 97 -6.26 -27.27 -15.35
N GLU A 98 -6.13 -27.49 -14.04
CA GLU A 98 -5.43 -28.62 -13.43
C GLU A 98 -6.35 -29.84 -13.24
N GLY A 99 -7.61 -29.77 -13.73
CA GLY A 99 -8.62 -30.82 -13.57
C GLY A 99 -9.30 -30.84 -12.19
N GLY A 100 -8.96 -29.89 -11.32
CA GLY A 100 -9.58 -29.68 -10.02
C GLY A 100 -10.74 -28.69 -10.04
N TRP A 101 -11.28 -28.42 -8.85
CA TRP A 101 -12.33 -27.43 -8.64
C TRP A 101 -11.81 -26.29 -7.76
N THR A 102 -12.17 -25.07 -8.12
CA THR A 102 -11.77 -23.86 -7.38
C THR A 102 -13.03 -23.13 -6.92
N ALA A 103 -13.13 -22.87 -5.62
CA ALA A 103 -14.24 -22.09 -5.06
C ALA A 103 -14.24 -20.65 -5.60
N TYR A 104 -15.43 -20.13 -5.92
CA TYR A 104 -15.62 -18.69 -6.09
C TYR A 104 -15.41 -17.98 -4.76
N GLU A 105 -15.14 -16.67 -4.83
CA GLU A 105 -15.20 -15.82 -3.64
C GLU A 105 -16.59 -15.92 -2.99
N ILE A 106 -16.65 -15.79 -1.68
CA ILE A 106 -17.86 -16.06 -0.91
C ILE A 106 -19.03 -15.12 -1.28
N ARG A 107 -18.75 -13.86 -1.64
CA ARG A 107 -19.76 -12.91 -2.15
C ARG A 107 -20.37 -13.39 -3.47
N THR A 108 -19.52 -13.86 -4.39
CA THR A 108 -19.93 -14.44 -5.68
C THR A 108 -20.73 -15.73 -5.47
N SER A 109 -20.36 -16.58 -4.50
CA SER A 109 -21.13 -17.78 -4.14
C SER A 109 -22.51 -17.44 -3.58
N ILE A 110 -22.64 -16.36 -2.78
CA ILE A 110 -23.94 -15.87 -2.28
C ILE A 110 -24.81 -15.35 -3.43
N LEU A 111 -24.23 -14.61 -4.39
CA LEU A 111 -24.94 -14.16 -5.59
C LEU A 111 -25.45 -15.35 -6.41
N LEU A 112 -24.57 -16.30 -6.74
CA LEU A 112 -24.92 -17.49 -7.52
C LEU A 112 -26.01 -18.31 -6.85
N GLU A 113 -25.91 -18.53 -5.54
CA GLU A 113 -26.92 -19.26 -4.79
C GLU A 113 -28.26 -18.52 -4.73
N HIS A 114 -28.26 -17.21 -4.53
CA HIS A 114 -29.49 -16.41 -4.57
C HIS A 114 -30.15 -16.45 -5.96
N SER A 115 -29.38 -16.28 -7.03
CA SER A 115 -29.85 -16.39 -8.42
C SER A 115 -30.44 -17.77 -8.72
N TYR A 116 -29.77 -18.83 -8.26
CA TYR A 116 -30.22 -20.22 -8.41
C TYR A 116 -31.52 -20.48 -7.63
N GLN A 117 -31.61 -20.04 -6.36
CA GLN A 117 -32.82 -20.15 -5.54
C GLN A 117 -33.99 -19.33 -6.11
N ALA A 118 -33.71 -18.21 -6.76
CA ALA A 118 -34.70 -17.39 -7.47
C ALA A 118 -35.12 -17.96 -8.83
N GLY A 119 -34.60 -19.12 -9.25
CA GLY A 119 -34.94 -19.75 -10.53
C GLY A 119 -34.41 -19.00 -11.75
N GLN A 120 -33.37 -18.17 -11.61
CA GLN A 120 -32.77 -17.45 -12.72
C GLN A 120 -31.98 -18.41 -13.62
N ALA A 121 -32.19 -18.33 -14.94
CA ALA A 121 -31.47 -19.15 -15.90
C ALA A 121 -29.96 -18.82 -15.96
N THR A 122 -29.59 -17.56 -15.70
CA THR A 122 -28.21 -17.06 -15.74
C THR A 122 -27.93 -16.04 -14.63
N ALA A 123 -26.67 -15.88 -14.26
CA ALA A 123 -26.17 -14.88 -13.33
C ALA A 123 -24.93 -14.17 -13.90
N ASP A 124 -24.94 -12.84 -14.00
CA ASP A 124 -23.80 -12.05 -14.46
C ASP A 124 -22.86 -11.73 -13.30
N LEU A 125 -21.58 -12.08 -13.43
CA LEU A 125 -20.56 -11.85 -12.41
C LEU A 125 -19.84 -10.50 -12.58
N SER A 126 -20.17 -9.71 -13.60
CA SER A 126 -19.58 -8.39 -13.85
C SER A 126 -19.64 -7.44 -12.64
N PRO A 127 -20.71 -7.40 -11.81
CA PRO A 127 -20.75 -6.58 -10.59
C PRO A 127 -19.71 -6.99 -9.53
N HIS A 128 -19.18 -8.20 -9.62
CA HIS A 128 -18.12 -8.72 -8.75
C HIS A 128 -16.72 -8.58 -9.38
N GLY A 129 -16.57 -7.83 -10.49
CA GLY A 129 -15.31 -7.63 -11.20
C GLY A 129 -14.94 -8.72 -12.21
N TYR A 130 -15.85 -9.66 -12.47
CA TYR A 130 -15.61 -10.86 -13.27
C TYR A 130 -16.27 -10.76 -14.65
N ASN A 131 -15.51 -10.88 -15.75
CA ASN A 131 -16.06 -10.82 -17.11
C ASN A 131 -16.73 -12.13 -17.56
N TYR A 132 -17.59 -12.69 -16.70
CA TYR A 132 -18.22 -14.00 -16.86
C TYR A 132 -19.73 -13.93 -16.59
N ILE A 133 -20.49 -14.73 -17.32
CA ILE A 133 -21.88 -15.07 -17.00
C ILE A 133 -21.91 -16.55 -16.65
N VAL A 134 -22.56 -16.93 -15.56
CA VAL A 134 -22.82 -18.33 -15.23
C VAL A 134 -24.22 -18.68 -15.72
N ASP A 135 -24.30 -19.66 -16.61
CA ASP A 135 -25.51 -20.39 -16.93
C ASP A 135 -25.80 -21.36 -15.79
N LEU A 136 -26.87 -21.08 -15.05
CA LEU A 136 -27.28 -21.85 -13.88
C LEU A 136 -28.12 -23.09 -14.26
N THR A 137 -28.57 -23.15 -15.51
CA THR A 137 -29.34 -24.28 -16.06
C THR A 137 -28.38 -25.34 -16.60
N ALA A 138 -27.39 -24.92 -17.38
CA ALA A 138 -26.33 -25.79 -17.91
C ALA A 138 -25.16 -26.02 -16.92
N LEU A 139 -25.13 -25.29 -15.80
CA LEU A 139 -24.01 -25.25 -14.84
C LEU A 139 -22.67 -24.96 -15.52
N GLN A 140 -22.61 -23.86 -16.27
CA GLN A 140 -21.43 -23.43 -17.03
C GLN A 140 -21.12 -21.94 -16.86
N GLN A 141 -19.87 -21.62 -16.55
CA GLN A 141 -19.32 -20.27 -16.63
C GLN A 141 -18.90 -19.98 -18.08
N VAL A 142 -19.36 -18.86 -18.63
CA VAL A 142 -19.05 -18.39 -19.99
C VAL A 142 -18.32 -17.05 -19.93
N ASN A 143 -17.17 -16.93 -20.59
CA ASN A 143 -16.45 -15.67 -20.74
C ASN A 143 -17.18 -14.74 -21.73
N LYS A 144 -17.52 -13.52 -21.31
CA LYS A 144 -18.31 -12.58 -22.12
C LYS A 144 -17.56 -12.05 -23.35
N ALA A 145 -16.22 -12.11 -23.35
CA ALA A 145 -15.39 -11.63 -24.46
C ALA A 145 -14.93 -12.75 -25.40
N THR A 146 -14.61 -13.95 -24.88
CA THR A 146 -14.06 -15.05 -25.69
C THR A 146 -15.04 -16.19 -25.94
N SER A 147 -16.22 -16.17 -25.32
CA SER A 147 -17.21 -17.28 -25.30
C SER A 147 -16.68 -18.61 -24.75
N TYR A 148 -15.46 -18.64 -24.20
CA TYR A 148 -14.86 -19.82 -23.59
C TYR A 148 -15.67 -20.28 -22.36
N ARG A 149 -15.83 -21.59 -22.19
CA ARG A 149 -16.72 -22.20 -21.20
C ARG A 149 -15.95 -23.06 -20.20
N ARG A 150 -16.36 -23.00 -18.93
CA ARG A 150 -15.92 -23.90 -17.86
C ARG A 150 -17.13 -24.48 -17.14
N HIS A 151 -17.02 -25.72 -16.67
CA HIS A 151 -18.06 -26.29 -15.81
C HIS A 151 -18.07 -25.61 -14.45
N VAL A 152 -19.27 -25.50 -13.88
CA VAL A 152 -19.54 -24.95 -12.55
C VAL A 152 -20.28 -26.01 -11.75
N ARG A 153 -20.13 -26.03 -10.43
CA ARG A 153 -20.93 -26.89 -9.54
C ARG A 153 -21.35 -26.15 -8.28
N ARG A 154 -22.50 -26.58 -7.76
CA ARG A 154 -23.04 -26.19 -6.45
C ARG A 154 -22.74 -27.32 -5.47
N GLN A 155 -21.86 -27.07 -4.50
CA GLN A 155 -21.44 -28.03 -3.50
C GLN A 155 -22.08 -27.69 -2.15
N GLY A 156 -22.82 -28.64 -1.58
CA GLY A 156 -23.27 -28.56 -0.19
C GLY A 156 -22.14 -28.97 0.76
N SER A 157 -21.97 -28.25 1.86
CA SER A 157 -21.07 -28.60 2.97
C SER A 157 -21.75 -28.28 4.31
N MET A 158 -21.06 -28.51 5.44
CA MET A 158 -21.54 -28.04 6.76
C MET A 158 -21.82 -26.54 6.73
N PRO A 159 -22.90 -26.05 7.38
CA PRO A 159 -23.15 -24.63 7.58
C PRO A 159 -21.94 -23.88 8.15
N TYR A 160 -21.79 -22.61 7.79
CA TYR A 160 -20.78 -21.77 8.40
C TYR A 160 -21.13 -21.47 9.86
N PRO A 161 -20.14 -21.53 10.78
CA PRO A 161 -20.38 -21.29 12.21
C PRO A 161 -20.88 -19.85 12.43
N LEU A 162 -21.74 -19.67 13.41
CA LEU A 162 -22.18 -18.33 13.81
C LEU A 162 -21.14 -17.66 14.68
N ALA A 163 -21.01 -16.34 14.55
CA ALA A 163 -20.11 -15.55 15.37
C ALA A 163 -20.58 -15.53 16.83
N SER A 164 -20.01 -16.40 17.67
CA SER A 164 -20.09 -16.28 19.12
C SER A 164 -19.59 -14.91 19.56
N GLY A 165 -20.36 -14.24 20.42
CA GLY A 165 -20.18 -12.82 20.73
C GLY A 165 -18.91 -12.49 21.51
N SER A 166 -17.79 -12.35 20.81
CA SER A 166 -16.55 -11.72 21.31
C SER A 166 -15.83 -11.02 20.16
N VAL A 167 -15.75 -9.69 20.24
CA VAL A 167 -14.85 -8.90 19.39
C VAL A 167 -13.42 -9.38 19.63
N ILE A 168 -12.68 -9.71 18.57
CA ILE A 168 -11.23 -9.88 18.68
C ILE A 168 -10.64 -8.47 18.78
N HIS A 169 -10.47 -7.99 20.01
CA HIS A 169 -9.76 -6.74 20.27
C HIS A 169 -8.29 -6.93 19.89
N SER A 170 -7.83 -6.15 18.91
CA SER A 170 -6.41 -6.02 18.58
C SER A 170 -5.74 -5.03 19.54
N GLY A 171 -5.07 -5.57 20.57
CA GLY A 171 -4.23 -4.81 21.49
C GLY A 171 -4.42 -5.22 22.96
N PRO A 172 -3.37 -5.21 23.79
CA PRO A 172 -3.49 -5.51 25.22
C PRO A 172 -4.28 -4.40 25.93
N ALA A 173 -5.34 -4.78 26.65
CA ALA A 173 -6.09 -3.85 27.50
C ALA A 173 -5.21 -3.37 28.68
N CYS A 174 -5.37 -2.11 29.09
CA CYS A 174 -4.64 -1.58 30.25
C CYS A 174 -5.03 -2.32 31.52
N SER A 175 -4.07 -3.00 32.16
CA SER A 175 -4.21 -3.63 33.48
C SER A 175 -4.12 -2.63 34.64
N CYS A 176 -4.21 -1.32 34.34
CA CYS A 176 -4.19 -0.26 35.33
C CYS A 176 -5.46 -0.24 36.20
N HIS A 177 -5.28 -0.15 37.51
CA HIS A 177 -6.34 -0.25 38.53
C HIS A 177 -7.48 0.78 38.38
N GLN A 178 -7.23 1.85 37.62
CA GLN A 178 -8.13 2.97 37.35
C GLN A 178 -9.08 2.72 36.16
N CYS A 179 -8.80 1.72 35.31
CA CYS A 179 -9.70 1.30 34.23
C CYS A 179 -10.67 0.20 34.68
N LEU A 180 -10.28 -0.66 35.62
CA LEU A 180 -11.20 -1.68 36.18
C LEU A 180 -12.30 -1.09 37.06
N SER A 181 -12.09 0.10 37.64
CA SER A 181 -12.99 0.70 38.63
C SER A 181 -14.22 1.41 38.06
N ASN A 182 -14.28 1.65 36.73
CA ASN A 182 -15.39 2.35 36.08
C ASN A 182 -16.34 1.45 35.26
N SER A 183 -16.25 0.12 35.43
CA SER A 183 -17.02 -0.87 34.65
C SER A 183 -18.45 -1.11 35.16
N SER A 184 -19.15 -0.08 35.64
CA SER A 184 -20.56 -0.21 36.06
C SER A 184 -21.37 1.10 36.00
N ALA A 185 -22.46 1.04 35.22
CA ALA A 185 -23.60 1.96 35.13
C ALA A 185 -23.44 3.32 34.40
N ALA A 186 -24.41 3.55 33.49
CA ALA A 186 -24.81 4.81 32.85
C ALA A 186 -23.83 5.56 31.92
N GLY A 187 -24.37 6.03 30.78
CA GLY A 187 -23.86 7.19 30.04
C GLY A 187 -24.99 8.22 29.90
N PRO A 188 -24.91 9.20 28.97
CA PRO A 188 -23.75 9.81 28.31
C PRO A 188 -23.53 11.27 28.82
N MET A 189 -22.74 12.08 28.10
CA MET A 189 -22.43 13.52 28.35
C MET A 189 -21.45 13.79 29.52
N LEU A 190 -20.61 14.84 29.55
CA LEU A 190 -20.40 15.98 28.63
C LEU A 190 -18.91 16.44 28.70
N SER A 191 -18.53 17.33 27.78
CA SER A 191 -17.20 17.95 27.63
C SER A 191 -16.51 18.51 28.90
N ARG A 192 -15.16 18.53 28.89
CA ARG A 192 -14.40 19.76 29.23
C ARG A 192 -13.00 19.78 28.59
N SER A 193 -12.63 20.94 28.06
CA SER A 193 -11.30 21.25 27.49
C SER A 193 -10.42 21.98 28.50
N ARG A 194 -9.11 22.12 28.15
CA ARG A 194 -8.11 23.02 28.78
C ARG A 194 -7.62 22.45 30.15
N HIS A 195 -6.37 22.62 30.59
CA HIS A 195 -5.49 23.79 30.50
C HIS A 195 -3.99 23.48 30.28
N SER A 196 -3.26 24.53 29.86
CA SER A 196 -1.80 24.63 29.86
C SER A 196 -1.35 25.74 30.84
N PHE A 197 -0.06 25.76 31.18
CA PHE A 197 0.67 26.78 31.98
C PHE A 197 0.40 26.72 33.52
N THR A 198 1.31 27.07 34.44
CA THR A 198 2.51 27.95 34.35
C THR A 198 3.59 27.63 35.41
N VAL A 199 4.75 28.31 35.31
CA VAL A 199 5.99 28.27 36.14
C VAL A 199 5.84 28.90 37.55
N GLY A 200 6.66 28.49 38.54
CA GLY A 200 6.82 29.17 39.85
C GLY A 200 8.01 28.69 40.71
N GLN A 201 8.83 29.60 41.22
CA GLN A 201 10.23 29.44 41.68
C GLN A 201 10.52 28.78 43.05
N ALA A 202 11.72 28.14 43.09
CA ALA A 202 12.77 28.03 44.14
C ALA A 202 12.60 28.59 45.57
N TYR A 203 13.18 27.86 46.56
CA TYR A 203 14.14 28.33 47.58
C TYR A 203 14.88 27.13 48.25
N GLY A 204 16.17 27.29 48.60
CA GLY A 204 16.95 26.38 49.48
C GLY A 204 17.04 26.89 50.94
N PRO A 205 17.89 26.36 51.87
CA PRO A 205 19.20 25.73 51.60
C PRO A 205 19.68 24.54 52.50
N SER A 206 20.70 23.82 51.99
CA SER A 206 21.94 23.29 52.63
C SER A 206 21.99 22.74 54.08
N LEU A 207 22.42 21.47 54.24
CA LEU A 207 23.71 21.05 54.85
C LEU A 207 23.80 19.52 55.13
N GLN A 208 24.84 18.82 54.64
CA GLN A 208 25.94 18.24 55.46
C GLN A 208 26.80 17.22 54.66
N THR A 209 28.08 17.13 55.03
CA THR A 209 29.20 16.43 54.36
C THR A 209 29.46 15.01 54.86
N GLN A 210 30.08 14.15 54.02
CA GLN A 210 31.25 13.32 54.41
C GLN A 210 32.01 12.70 53.20
N HIS A 211 33.25 12.24 53.44
CA HIS A 211 34.27 11.87 52.43
C HIS A 211 34.43 10.35 52.19
N GLY A 212 34.92 9.95 51.01
CA GLY A 212 35.42 8.58 50.71
C GLY A 212 36.15 8.47 49.35
N ARG A 213 37.13 7.55 49.21
CA ARG A 213 38.17 7.52 48.14
C ARG A 213 38.76 6.09 47.97
N LEU A 214 39.46 5.66 46.91
CA LEU A 214 39.93 6.33 45.66
C LEU A 214 39.28 5.77 44.36
N PRO A 215 39.80 4.76 43.56
CA PRO A 215 39.57 4.81 42.11
C PRO A 215 39.12 3.50 41.39
N GLY A 216 38.34 3.65 40.31
CA GLY A 216 38.02 2.58 39.38
C GLY A 216 37.98 3.07 37.92
N THR A 217 38.85 2.53 37.08
CA THR A 217 38.91 2.83 35.64
C THR A 217 37.66 2.31 34.93
N SER A 218 36.98 3.15 34.15
CA SER A 218 35.94 2.69 33.21
C SER A 218 36.05 3.42 31.89
N SER A 219 36.00 2.64 30.80
CA SER A 219 36.14 3.13 29.43
C SER A 219 34.79 3.51 28.85
N SER A 220 34.79 4.54 28.00
CA SER A 220 33.61 5.06 27.29
C SER A 220 32.89 3.97 26.48
N SER A 221 31.57 3.85 26.66
CA SER A 221 30.70 3.08 25.76
C SER A 221 29.55 3.96 25.29
N ALA A 222 29.58 4.33 24.01
CA ALA A 222 28.54 5.14 23.38
C ALA A 222 27.40 4.23 22.89
N TYR A 223 26.18 4.59 23.23
CA TYR A 223 24.96 3.92 22.76
C TYR A 223 24.54 4.51 21.40
N SER A 224 24.41 3.68 20.37
CA SER A 224 23.94 4.07 19.03
C SER A 224 22.93 3.05 18.47
N PRO A 225 21.69 3.44 18.13
CA PRO A 225 20.61 2.47 17.91
C PRO A 225 20.21 2.26 16.43
N TYR A 226 21.11 1.82 15.54
CA TYR A 226 20.73 1.25 14.23
C TYR A 226 21.74 0.23 13.67
N PRO A 227 21.35 -1.04 13.42
CA PRO A 227 22.22 -2.02 12.78
C PRO A 227 22.13 -1.97 11.24
N ARG A 228 23.24 -1.67 10.56
CA ARG A 228 23.42 -2.02 9.14
C ARG A 228 24.07 -3.40 9.02
N ARG A 229 23.61 -4.22 8.05
CA ARG A 229 24.29 -5.46 7.62
C ARG A 229 25.14 -5.22 6.37
N PRO A 230 26.35 -5.79 6.28
CA PRO A 230 27.02 -6.12 5.03
C PRO A 230 26.73 -7.56 4.58
N LEU A 231 27.16 -7.92 3.37
CA LEU A 231 26.95 -9.24 2.74
C LEU A 231 28.22 -10.12 2.75
N SER A 232 27.97 -11.44 2.74
CA SER A 232 28.71 -12.48 1.99
C SER A 232 29.81 -13.33 2.66
N MET A 233 29.88 -14.56 2.11
CA MET A 233 30.90 -15.63 2.19
C MET A 233 31.09 -16.43 3.49
N GLY A 234 31.17 -17.77 3.33
CA GLY A 234 31.96 -18.65 4.22
C GLY A 234 31.26 -19.91 4.73
N SER A 235 31.10 -20.94 3.91
CA SER A 235 30.80 -22.31 4.38
C SER A 235 31.97 -22.89 5.18
N LEU A 236 31.70 -23.69 6.22
CA LEU A 236 32.56 -24.82 6.65
C LEU A 236 31.76 -25.83 7.49
N LEU A 237 31.99 -27.11 7.22
CA LEU A 237 31.41 -28.27 7.92
C LEU A 237 32.41 -28.79 8.98
N TRP A 238 31.93 -29.33 10.11
CA TRP A 238 32.59 -30.49 10.73
C TRP A 238 31.63 -31.35 11.58
N ASN A 239 31.89 -32.66 11.50
CA ASN A 239 31.16 -33.88 11.89
C ASN A 239 30.39 -33.98 13.23
N GLY A 240 29.46 -34.95 13.28
CA GLY A 240 28.91 -35.60 14.49
C GLY A 240 29.94 -36.48 15.23
N PRO A 241 29.57 -37.60 15.91
CA PRO A 241 29.00 -38.79 15.22
C PRO A 241 28.04 -39.73 16.04
N TRP A 242 27.71 -40.89 15.43
CA TRP A 242 27.34 -42.24 15.98
C TRP A 242 25.92 -42.80 15.72
N SER A 243 25.93 -43.88 14.89
CA SER A 243 25.14 -45.14 14.98
C SER A 243 24.03 -45.45 13.95
N THR A 244 24.31 -46.51 13.17
CA THR A 244 23.50 -47.30 12.21
C THR A 244 22.91 -48.56 12.93
N PRO A 245 22.31 -49.64 12.34
CA PRO A 245 22.26 -50.17 10.95
C PRO A 245 20.82 -50.58 10.47
N THR A 246 20.51 -51.32 9.37
CA THR A 246 21.21 -52.40 8.62
C THR A 246 20.59 -52.70 7.21
N SER A 247 21.42 -53.02 6.20
CA SER A 247 21.27 -53.89 4.98
C SER A 247 19.99 -53.88 4.08
N VAL A 248 19.99 -54.26 2.78
CA VAL A 248 20.69 -55.37 2.05
C VAL A 248 21.08 -55.05 0.57
N ALA A 249 22.25 -55.58 0.15
CA ALA A 249 22.84 -55.91 -1.19
C ALA A 249 21.95 -55.84 -2.49
N HIS A 250 22.37 -55.32 -3.67
CA HIS A 250 23.52 -55.58 -4.62
C HIS A 250 23.26 -56.70 -5.68
N PRO A 251 24.02 -56.87 -6.82
CA PRO A 251 24.82 -55.98 -7.73
C PRO A 251 24.68 -56.42 -9.25
N PRO A 252 25.70 -56.42 -10.18
CA PRO A 252 26.72 -55.43 -10.66
C PRO A 252 26.86 -55.20 -12.21
N GLY A 253 27.37 -54.02 -12.62
CA GLY A 253 28.37 -53.80 -13.71
C GLY A 253 27.99 -53.99 -15.22
N PRO A 254 28.88 -53.68 -16.21
CA PRO A 254 30.21 -53.02 -16.17
C PRO A 254 30.33 -51.76 -17.12
N PRO A 255 31.51 -51.09 -17.24
CA PRO A 255 31.70 -49.84 -18.01
C PRO A 255 32.59 -49.97 -19.29
N GLN A 256 32.57 -48.97 -20.21
CA GLN A 256 33.77 -48.44 -20.93
C GLN A 256 33.51 -47.33 -22.00
N ALA A 257 34.40 -46.31 -21.97
CA ALA A 257 35.23 -45.76 -23.08
C ALA A 257 34.69 -45.00 -24.33
N PHE A 258 35.34 -43.84 -24.59
CA PHE A 258 35.70 -43.11 -25.83
C PHE A 258 34.86 -43.14 -27.13
N GLY A 259 34.70 -41.96 -27.77
CA GLY A 259 34.34 -41.83 -29.20
C GLY A 259 34.13 -40.38 -29.66
N HIS A 260 34.78 -39.97 -30.76
CA HIS A 260 34.75 -38.60 -31.30
C HIS A 260 33.85 -38.43 -32.55
N HIS A 261 33.60 -37.16 -32.88
CA HIS A 261 33.34 -36.56 -34.21
C HIS A 261 31.91 -36.14 -34.59
N ALA A 262 31.89 -35.03 -35.35
CA ALA A 262 30.74 -34.25 -35.76
C ALA A 262 30.26 -34.63 -37.17
N ASN A 263 29.03 -34.24 -37.53
CA ASN A 263 28.79 -33.38 -38.71
C ASN A 263 27.32 -32.94 -38.89
N GLY A 264 27.15 -31.74 -39.46
CA GLY A 264 25.93 -31.26 -40.13
C GLY A 264 24.81 -30.77 -39.20
N LEU A 265 24.17 -29.61 -39.41
CA LEU A 265 23.81 -28.98 -40.68
C LEU A 265 23.82 -27.44 -40.60
N SER A 266 24.03 -26.81 -41.76
CA SER A 266 24.02 -25.37 -41.98
C SER A 266 22.61 -24.80 -42.20
N ILE A 267 22.41 -23.51 -41.89
CA ILE A 267 21.19 -22.75 -42.21
C ILE A 267 21.61 -21.49 -43.01
N PRO A 268 20.92 -21.15 -44.12
CA PRO A 268 21.37 -20.11 -45.05
C PRO A 268 20.97 -18.69 -44.63
N THR A 269 21.82 -17.71 -44.95
CA THR A 269 21.54 -16.28 -44.81
C THR A 269 20.89 -15.73 -46.08
N ILE A 270 19.68 -15.16 -45.98
CA ILE A 270 19.00 -14.51 -47.12
C ILE A 270 19.14 -12.99 -46.99
N PRO A 271 19.74 -12.29 -47.99
CA PRO A 271 19.71 -10.83 -48.04
C PRO A 271 18.37 -10.33 -48.60
N LEU A 272 17.67 -9.48 -47.86
CA LEU A 272 16.48 -8.78 -48.34
C LEU A 272 16.81 -7.31 -48.63
N HIS A 273 16.73 -6.93 -49.90
CA HIS A 273 16.90 -5.56 -50.37
C HIS A 273 15.53 -4.92 -50.61
N MET A 274 15.16 -3.93 -49.79
CA MET A 274 13.88 -3.21 -49.90
C MET A 274 14.10 -1.75 -50.29
N SER A 275 13.50 -1.35 -51.40
CA SER A 275 13.60 0.00 -51.96
C SER A 275 12.36 0.83 -51.59
N GLY A 276 12.55 1.97 -50.93
CA GLY A 276 11.50 2.99 -50.75
C GLY A 276 11.17 3.37 -49.30
N SER A 277 11.02 4.67 -49.06
CA SER A 277 10.78 5.26 -47.74
C SER A 277 9.29 5.59 -47.51
N SER A 278 8.68 4.92 -46.53
CA SER A 278 7.45 5.39 -45.89
C SER A 278 7.41 4.93 -44.42
N SER A 279 6.70 5.67 -43.56
CA SER A 279 6.75 5.51 -42.09
C SER A 279 6.12 4.22 -41.56
N VAL A 280 5.62 3.34 -42.43
CA VAL A 280 5.05 2.03 -42.08
C VAL A 280 6.13 0.95 -42.01
N ASN A 281 7.23 1.10 -42.77
CA ASN A 281 8.29 0.10 -42.88
C ASN A 281 9.22 0.07 -41.65
N SER A 282 9.39 1.19 -40.94
CA SER A 282 10.19 1.25 -39.70
C SER A 282 9.56 0.50 -38.53
N ALA A 283 8.22 0.48 -38.44
CA ALA A 283 7.50 -0.32 -37.45
C ALA A 283 7.65 -1.83 -37.72
N LEU A 284 7.63 -2.24 -38.99
CA LEU A 284 7.78 -3.65 -39.39
C LEU A 284 9.20 -4.18 -39.14
N ALA A 285 10.23 -3.37 -39.39
CA ALA A 285 11.63 -3.71 -39.08
C ALA A 285 11.87 -3.92 -37.57
N GLY A 286 11.23 -3.12 -36.71
CA GLY A 286 11.30 -3.30 -35.25
C GLY A 286 10.70 -4.62 -34.78
N MET A 287 9.55 -5.02 -35.34
CA MET A 287 8.91 -6.30 -35.00
C MET A 287 9.72 -7.52 -35.47
N ALA A 288 10.38 -7.44 -36.63
CA ALA A 288 11.27 -8.49 -37.11
C ALA A 288 12.51 -8.70 -36.22
N SER A 289 13.10 -7.62 -35.68
CA SER A 289 14.25 -7.73 -34.78
C SER A 289 13.92 -8.40 -33.45
N ILE A 290 12.69 -8.21 -32.93
CA ILE A 290 12.24 -8.82 -31.67
C ILE A 290 12.03 -10.33 -31.83
N LEU A 291 11.48 -10.76 -32.96
CA LEU A 291 11.24 -12.19 -33.24
C LEU A 291 12.53 -12.98 -33.50
N MET A 292 13.55 -12.36 -34.12
CA MET A 292 14.81 -13.06 -34.46
C MET A 292 15.79 -13.17 -33.28
N SER A 293 15.73 -12.28 -32.28
CA SER A 293 16.54 -12.42 -31.06
C SER A 293 16.04 -13.53 -30.11
N ALA A 294 14.79 -13.96 -30.24
CA ALA A 294 14.25 -15.10 -29.47
C ALA A 294 14.84 -16.47 -29.88
N ALA A 295 15.56 -16.54 -31.00
CA ALA A 295 16.20 -17.75 -31.53
C ALA A 295 17.74 -17.78 -31.34
N GLY A 296 18.32 -16.86 -30.56
CA GLY A 296 19.75 -16.87 -30.23
C GLY A 296 20.69 -16.34 -31.33
N LEU A 297 20.16 -15.69 -32.38
CA LEU A 297 20.98 -15.10 -33.44
C LEU A 297 21.38 -13.65 -33.09
N GLY A 298 22.69 -13.39 -33.04
CA GLY A 298 23.24 -12.06 -32.75
C GLY A 298 23.21 -11.13 -33.97
N VAL A 299 22.79 -9.88 -33.77
CA VAL A 299 22.73 -8.84 -34.82
C VAL A 299 23.60 -7.65 -34.41
N ARG A 300 24.44 -7.16 -35.33
CA ARG A 300 25.15 -5.88 -35.20
C ARG A 300 24.49 -4.84 -36.11
N PHE A 301 24.15 -3.68 -35.56
CA PHE A 301 23.72 -2.52 -36.35
C PHE A 301 24.92 -1.62 -36.65
N LEU A 302 25.08 -1.21 -37.91
CA LEU A 302 26.03 -0.18 -38.34
C LEU A 302 25.32 1.18 -38.39
N THR A 303 26.05 2.23 -37.98
CA THR A 303 25.57 3.62 -37.89
C THR A 303 25.24 4.21 -39.26
N ALA A 304 24.24 5.10 -39.33
CA ALA A 304 23.91 5.89 -40.53
C ALA A 304 23.95 7.42 -40.24
N PRO A 305 24.25 8.29 -41.24
CA PRO A 305 24.68 9.67 -41.01
C PRO A 305 23.59 10.76 -41.16
N PHE A 306 23.94 11.99 -40.76
CA PHE A 306 23.12 13.21 -40.85
C PHE A 306 23.12 13.89 -42.25
N SER A 307 21.99 14.49 -42.63
CA SER A 307 21.85 15.67 -43.51
C SER A 307 20.39 16.20 -43.40
N GLN A 308 20.12 17.45 -43.00
CA GLN A 308 20.25 18.78 -43.66
C GLN A 308 19.04 19.21 -44.54
N SER A 309 18.88 20.54 -44.68
CA SER A 309 17.61 21.27 -44.86
C SER A 309 17.12 21.50 -46.31
N GLY A 310 15.82 21.77 -46.47
CA GLY A 310 15.23 22.39 -47.68
C GLY A 310 13.92 23.15 -47.37
N SER A 311 13.63 24.24 -48.09
CA SER A 311 12.54 25.20 -47.78
C SER A 311 11.70 25.57 -49.01
N SER A 312 10.35 25.63 -48.90
CA SER A 312 9.49 26.67 -49.53
C SER A 312 7.96 26.45 -49.37
N ARG A 313 7.33 27.29 -48.51
CA ARG A 313 6.18 28.23 -48.71
C ARG A 313 5.08 28.03 -49.83
N PRO A 314 3.91 28.70 -49.77
CA PRO A 314 2.70 28.36 -48.99
C PRO A 314 1.36 28.39 -49.80
N THR A 315 0.23 27.99 -49.20
CA THR A 315 -1.13 28.44 -49.61
C THR A 315 -2.01 28.79 -48.41
N ASN A 316 -3.08 29.55 -48.64
CA ASN A 316 -3.79 30.36 -47.63
C ASN A 316 -5.26 29.92 -47.46
N GLY A 317 -5.80 29.93 -46.23
CA GLY A 317 -7.20 29.56 -45.96
C GLY A 317 -7.55 29.46 -44.47
N GLN A 318 -8.46 30.32 -44.01
CA GLN A 318 -9.04 30.44 -42.66
C GLN A 318 -10.46 31.05 -42.81
N PRO A 319 -11.35 31.04 -41.78
CA PRO A 319 -11.36 30.27 -40.54
C PRO A 319 -12.72 29.55 -40.27
N SER A 320 -12.78 28.67 -39.26
CA SER A 320 -14.00 28.55 -38.43
C SER A 320 -13.63 28.23 -36.97
N SER A 321 -14.33 28.90 -36.04
CA SER A 321 -13.89 29.06 -34.65
C SER A 321 -14.47 28.02 -33.70
N VAL A 322 -13.61 27.28 -32.99
CA VAL A 322 -13.95 26.68 -31.69
C VAL A 322 -12.83 26.98 -30.68
N LYS A 323 -13.10 27.88 -29.72
CA LYS A 323 -12.13 28.29 -28.69
C LYS A 323 -11.94 27.18 -27.65
N ARG A 324 -11.06 26.21 -27.93
CA ARG A 324 -10.61 25.24 -26.92
C ARG A 324 -9.67 25.93 -25.94
N ALA A 325 -10.14 26.21 -24.72
CA ALA A 325 -9.38 26.86 -23.67
C ALA A 325 -8.16 26.01 -23.26
N LYS A 326 -6.99 26.34 -23.83
CA LYS A 326 -5.72 25.68 -23.55
C LYS A 326 -5.13 26.23 -22.23
N ARG A 327 -5.70 25.83 -21.09
CA ARG A 327 -5.11 26.11 -19.77
C ARG A 327 -3.88 25.21 -19.55
N GLN A 328 -2.81 25.49 -20.28
CA GLN A 328 -1.48 24.97 -19.96
C GLN A 328 -1.11 25.48 -18.57
N SER A 329 -0.86 24.57 -17.63
CA SER A 329 -0.14 24.90 -16.41
C SER A 329 1.21 25.48 -16.83
N ARG A 330 1.43 26.77 -16.52
CA ARG A 330 2.76 27.36 -16.60
C ARG A 330 3.53 26.81 -15.41
N THR A 331 4.37 25.80 -15.64
CA THR A 331 5.46 25.51 -14.71
C THR A 331 6.26 26.80 -14.52
N ALA A 332 6.21 27.35 -13.31
CA ALA A 332 7.11 28.42 -12.92
C ALA A 332 8.57 27.93 -13.06
N PRO A 333 9.54 28.81 -13.35
CA PRO A 333 10.94 28.42 -13.24
C PRO A 333 11.20 27.88 -11.84
N ALA A 334 11.89 26.75 -11.74
CA ALA A 334 12.19 26.13 -10.46
C ALA A 334 12.99 27.11 -9.59
N GLN A 335 12.40 27.55 -8.48
CA GLN A 335 13.07 28.44 -7.53
C GLN A 335 14.25 27.70 -6.92
N LYS A 336 15.38 28.39 -6.70
CA LYS A 336 16.51 27.74 -6.04
C LYS A 336 16.11 27.36 -4.62
N PRO A 337 16.44 26.16 -4.11
CA PRO A 337 16.11 25.74 -2.75
C PRO A 337 16.39 26.82 -1.69
N GLU A 338 17.54 27.48 -1.82
CA GLU A 338 18.04 28.55 -0.96
C GLU A 338 17.12 29.78 -0.92
N GLU A 339 16.51 30.15 -2.06
CA GLU A 339 15.55 31.25 -2.17
C GLU A 339 14.26 30.91 -1.41
N VAL A 340 13.83 29.64 -1.45
CA VAL A 340 12.64 29.17 -0.74
C VAL A 340 12.86 29.23 0.78
N ILE A 341 14.06 28.87 1.26
CA ILE A 341 14.43 29.03 2.67
C ILE A 341 14.43 30.51 3.07
N LYS A 342 15.14 31.37 2.33
CA LYS A 342 15.23 32.83 2.60
C LYS A 342 13.90 33.58 2.47
N LYS A 343 12.92 33.03 1.73
CA LYS A 343 11.57 33.59 1.58
C LYS A 343 10.68 33.35 2.81
N TYR A 344 10.93 32.30 3.58
CA TYR A 344 10.06 31.90 4.70
C TYR A 344 10.76 31.89 6.08
N MET A 345 12.08 32.14 6.11
CA MET A 345 12.88 32.26 7.32
C MET A 345 13.61 33.60 7.35
N GLU A 346 13.49 34.32 8.47
CA GLU A 346 14.24 35.54 8.77
C GLU A 346 15.47 35.17 9.62
N GLU A 347 16.65 35.68 9.28
CA GLU A 347 17.88 35.44 10.04
C GLU A 347 17.80 36.08 11.44
N VAL A 348 18.24 35.34 12.46
CA VAL A 348 18.13 35.78 13.86
C VAL A 348 19.47 36.34 14.33
N PRO A 349 19.57 37.64 14.68
CA PRO A 349 20.84 38.26 15.08
C PRO A 349 21.30 37.86 16.49
N VAL A 350 20.37 37.44 17.35
CA VAL A 350 20.65 36.93 18.70
C VAL A 350 20.12 35.49 18.77
N VAL A 351 21.04 34.54 18.62
CA VAL A 351 20.72 33.12 18.58
C VAL A 351 20.22 32.64 19.96
N PRO A 352 19.05 31.98 20.05
CA PRO A 352 18.57 31.39 21.31
C PRO A 352 19.48 30.26 21.80
N ASP A 353 19.62 30.09 23.13
CA ASP A 353 20.27 28.93 23.73
C ASP A 353 19.29 27.74 23.78
N GLU A 354 18.93 27.26 22.59
CA GLU A 354 18.05 26.10 22.36
C GLU A 354 18.70 25.16 21.34
N ASP A 355 18.28 23.89 21.33
CA ASP A 355 18.76 22.88 20.39
C ASP A 355 17.95 22.88 19.08
N CYS A 356 18.64 22.75 17.95
CA CYS A 356 18.02 22.57 16.65
C CYS A 356 17.49 21.15 16.51
N ILE A 357 16.17 20.95 16.61
CA ILE A 357 15.52 19.61 16.59
C ILE A 357 15.74 18.77 15.31
N ILE A 358 16.44 19.32 14.30
CA ILE A 358 16.75 18.64 13.04
C ILE A 358 18.11 17.93 13.13
N CYS A 359 19.14 18.59 13.65
CA CYS A 359 20.48 18.02 13.83
C CYS A 359 20.82 17.63 15.28
N MET A 360 19.99 18.03 16.25
CA MET A 360 20.21 17.87 17.69
C MET A 360 21.46 18.59 18.23
N GLU A 361 21.95 19.59 17.50
CA GLU A 361 23.02 20.49 17.94
C GLU A 361 22.45 21.82 18.45
N ARG A 362 23.12 22.46 19.41
CA ARG A 362 22.76 23.81 19.86
C ARG A 362 22.73 24.78 18.68
N LEU A 363 21.75 25.69 18.67
CA LEU A 363 21.66 26.73 17.63
C LEU A 363 22.90 27.64 17.59
N SER A 364 23.61 27.81 18.72
CA SER A 364 24.88 28.53 18.81
C SER A 364 26.06 27.83 18.10
N CYS A 365 25.96 26.52 17.89
CA CYS A 365 26.97 25.72 17.19
C CYS A 365 26.70 25.68 15.68
N PRO A 366 27.69 25.33 14.84
CA PRO A 366 27.44 25.05 13.43
C PRO A 366 26.42 23.92 13.23
N SER A 367 25.63 24.00 12.16
CA SER A 367 24.78 22.91 11.68
C SER A 367 25.56 21.61 11.50
N GLY A 368 25.07 20.51 12.08
CA GLY A 368 25.59 19.15 11.86
C GLY A 368 25.32 18.57 10.46
N TYR A 369 24.66 19.32 9.58
CA TYR A 369 24.51 18.98 8.16
C TYR A 369 25.51 19.76 7.29
N GLU A 370 26.35 19.01 6.58
CA GLU A 370 27.17 19.52 5.49
C GLU A 370 26.37 19.48 4.17
N VAL A 371 26.61 20.47 3.30
CA VAL A 371 25.96 20.58 1.98
C VAL A 371 27.05 20.61 0.91
N PRO A 372 26.91 19.92 -0.24
CA PRO A 372 27.91 19.92 -1.30
C PRO A 372 28.36 21.32 -1.73
N ALA A 373 29.63 21.45 -2.13
CA ALA A 373 30.32 22.74 -2.34
C ALA A 373 29.71 23.69 -3.38
N GLU A 374 28.77 23.21 -4.20
CA GLU A 374 28.00 24.02 -5.15
C GLU A 374 26.85 24.82 -4.50
N CYS A 375 26.47 24.49 -3.26
CA CYS A 375 25.36 25.11 -2.50
C CYS A 375 25.83 25.84 -1.23
N SER A 376 27.09 25.68 -0.83
CA SER A 376 27.67 26.33 0.37
C SER A 376 27.95 27.83 0.20
N GLN A 377 27.69 28.40 -0.98
CA GLN A 377 27.98 29.80 -1.30
C GLN A 377 26.91 30.78 -0.80
N SER A 378 25.72 30.31 -0.41
CA SER A 378 24.56 31.18 -0.11
C SER A 378 24.14 31.25 1.36
N LEU A 379 24.47 30.25 2.16
CA LEU A 379 24.03 30.06 3.55
C LEU A 379 25.18 29.46 4.36
N GLN A 380 25.51 30.04 5.52
CA GLN A 380 26.62 29.59 6.36
C GLN A 380 26.15 28.54 7.37
N PRO A 381 27.02 27.61 7.84
CA PRO A 381 26.66 26.61 8.83
C PRO A 381 26.14 27.17 10.16
N ASN A 382 26.58 28.37 10.54
CA ASN A 382 26.16 29.07 11.75
C ASN A 382 24.91 29.95 11.55
N THR A 383 24.36 30.05 10.33
CA THR A 383 23.18 30.89 10.08
C THR A 383 21.93 30.24 10.68
N VAL A 384 21.36 30.89 11.69
CA VAL A 384 20.08 30.49 12.32
C VAL A 384 18.96 31.39 11.82
N GLY A 385 17.84 30.79 11.43
CA GLY A 385 16.66 31.50 10.94
C GLY A 385 15.39 31.11 11.69
N LYS A 386 14.48 32.07 11.79
CA LYS A 386 13.16 31.97 12.42
C LYS A 386 12.08 31.91 11.33
N LEU A 387 11.19 30.93 11.41
CA LEU A 387 10.07 30.82 10.48
C LEU A 387 9.01 31.93 10.70
N THR A 388 8.63 32.64 9.64
CA THR A 388 7.92 33.94 9.74
C THR A 388 6.51 33.91 10.35
N LYS A 389 5.79 32.78 10.31
CA LYS A 389 4.41 32.68 10.88
C LYS A 389 4.39 32.10 12.29
N CYS A 390 5.16 31.03 12.52
CA CYS A 390 5.10 30.23 13.74
C CYS A 390 6.28 30.47 14.69
N GLY A 391 7.26 31.27 14.29
CA GLY A 391 8.35 31.75 15.15
C GLY A 391 9.38 30.72 15.61
N HIS A 392 9.30 29.47 15.17
CA HIS A 392 10.28 28.44 15.51
C HIS A 392 11.61 28.67 14.78
N THR A 393 12.72 28.41 15.47
CA THR A 393 14.10 28.66 15.05
C THR A 393 14.87 27.38 14.72
N PHE A 394 15.60 27.39 13.60
CA PHE A 394 16.44 26.28 13.15
C PHE A 394 17.69 26.82 12.42
N HIS A 395 18.75 26.03 12.32
CA HIS A 395 19.81 26.32 11.34
C HIS A 395 19.21 26.35 9.93
N MET A 396 19.54 27.38 9.14
CA MET A 396 19.03 27.50 7.77
C MET A 396 19.55 26.38 6.86
N LEU A 397 20.76 25.85 7.11
CA LEU A 397 21.26 24.65 6.43
C LEU A 397 20.45 23.39 6.77
N CYS A 398 20.04 23.18 8.02
CA CYS A 398 19.18 22.05 8.39
C CYS A 398 17.83 22.10 7.66
N MET A 399 17.22 23.28 7.56
CA MET A 399 15.97 23.47 6.82
C MET A 399 16.15 23.31 5.31
N LEU A 400 17.29 23.76 4.76
CA LEU A 400 17.68 23.52 3.37
C LEU A 400 17.87 22.03 3.06
N ALA A 401 18.56 21.29 3.93
CA ALA A 401 18.76 19.84 3.80
C ALA A 401 17.41 19.09 3.86
N MET A 402 16.53 19.47 4.79
CA MET A 402 15.18 18.92 4.89
C MET A 402 14.35 19.20 3.62
N TYR A 403 14.38 20.43 3.10
CA TYR A 403 13.70 20.78 1.84
C TYR A 403 14.28 20.02 0.64
N ASN A 404 15.61 19.83 0.61
CA ASN A 404 16.30 19.11 -0.47
C ASN A 404 16.02 17.59 -0.49
N ASN A 405 15.55 17.02 0.63
CA ASN A 405 15.06 15.65 0.71
C ASN A 405 13.54 15.53 0.48
N GLY A 406 12.83 16.66 0.32
CA GLY A 406 11.39 16.71 0.08
C GLY A 406 10.99 16.89 -1.39
N THR A 407 9.74 17.28 -1.62
CA THR A 407 9.11 17.46 -2.95
C THR A 407 9.67 18.63 -3.77
N LYS A 408 10.40 19.57 -3.15
CA LYS A 408 10.98 20.77 -3.77
C LYS A 408 9.96 21.64 -4.53
N ASP A 409 8.74 21.71 -4.02
CA ASP A 409 7.60 22.38 -4.66
C ASP A 409 7.48 23.89 -4.36
N GLY A 410 8.46 24.49 -3.66
CA GLY A 410 8.39 25.87 -3.19
C GLY A 410 7.57 26.07 -1.91
N SER A 411 7.15 24.98 -1.25
CA SER A 411 6.57 24.99 0.09
C SER A 411 7.56 24.55 1.18
N LEU A 412 7.35 25.02 2.40
CA LEU A 412 8.10 24.59 3.59
C LEU A 412 7.11 24.13 4.67
N GLN A 413 7.44 23.06 5.38
CA GLN A 413 6.69 22.60 6.55
C GLN A 413 7.58 22.72 7.80
N CYS A 414 7.08 23.37 8.84
CA CYS A 414 7.81 23.49 10.11
C CYS A 414 7.97 22.10 10.77
N PRO A 415 9.19 21.63 11.11
CA PRO A 415 9.36 20.31 11.70
C PRO A 415 8.76 20.23 13.12
N SER A 416 8.76 21.33 13.88
CA SER A 416 8.12 21.42 15.21
C SER A 416 6.59 21.37 15.11
N CYS A 417 5.96 22.47 14.68
CA CYS A 417 4.51 22.67 14.76
C CYS A 417 3.73 22.35 13.47
N LYS A 418 4.37 21.78 12.45
CA LYS A 418 3.79 21.38 11.16
C LYS A 418 3.15 22.51 10.32
N THR A 419 3.23 23.77 10.74
CA THR A 419 2.78 24.95 9.96
C THR A 419 3.39 24.96 8.55
N ILE A 420 2.55 25.21 7.53
CA ILE A 420 2.94 25.24 6.12
C ILE A 420 3.13 26.67 5.62
N TYR A 421 4.18 26.83 4.81
CA TYR A 421 4.63 28.04 4.13
C TYR A 421 4.60 27.79 2.62
N GLY A 422 4.06 28.72 1.83
CA GLY A 422 3.74 28.46 0.42
C GLY A 422 2.52 27.55 0.24
N GLU A 423 2.37 27.01 -0.97
CA GLU A 423 1.33 26.04 -1.33
C GLU A 423 1.95 24.65 -1.38
N LYS A 424 1.61 23.77 -0.42
CA LYS A 424 2.10 22.39 -0.40
C LYS A 424 1.44 21.59 -1.51
N THR A 425 2.25 20.83 -2.23
CA THR A 425 1.84 19.86 -3.24
C THR A 425 2.46 18.49 -2.96
N GLY A 426 1.89 17.45 -3.57
CA GLY A 426 2.40 16.09 -3.44
C GLY A 426 2.84 15.47 -4.76
N THR A 427 3.15 14.19 -4.70
CA THR A 427 3.73 13.43 -5.81
C THR A 427 2.71 12.54 -6.53
N GLN A 428 1.42 12.59 -6.15
CA GLN A 428 0.33 11.80 -6.75
C GLN A 428 0.47 11.62 -8.27
N PRO A 429 0.50 10.39 -8.80
CA PRO A 429 0.57 10.19 -10.23
C PRO A 429 -0.67 10.71 -10.98
N LYS A 430 -0.55 10.84 -12.30
CA LYS A 430 -1.67 11.30 -13.15
C LYS A 430 -2.81 10.28 -13.11
N GLY A 431 -4.04 10.75 -12.92
CA GLY A 431 -5.24 9.92 -12.93
C GLY A 431 -6.50 10.76 -13.08
N LYS A 432 -7.63 10.20 -12.68
CA LYS A 432 -8.95 10.87 -12.65
C LYS A 432 -9.55 10.83 -11.24
N MET A 433 -10.33 11.87 -10.95
CA MET A 433 -11.28 11.94 -9.84
C MET A 433 -12.65 12.25 -10.45
N GLU A 434 -13.61 11.36 -10.24
CA GLU A 434 -14.99 11.48 -10.72
C GLU A 434 -15.93 11.49 -9.51
N ILE A 435 -17.06 12.20 -9.59
CA ILE A 435 -17.94 12.48 -8.46
C ILE A 435 -19.39 12.23 -8.89
N TYR A 436 -20.12 11.48 -8.08
CA TYR A 436 -21.50 11.08 -8.31
C TYR A 436 -22.32 11.30 -7.03
N SER A 437 -23.62 11.62 -7.16
CA SER A 437 -24.57 11.61 -6.04
C SER A 437 -25.42 10.35 -6.10
N ILE A 438 -25.63 9.73 -4.95
CA ILE A 438 -26.39 8.49 -4.75
C ILE A 438 -27.52 8.80 -3.75
N PRO A 439 -28.79 8.45 -4.04
CA PRO A 439 -29.93 8.80 -3.18
C PRO A 439 -29.96 8.03 -1.85
N GLN A 440 -29.22 6.93 -1.73
CA GLN A 440 -29.11 6.14 -0.51
C GLN A 440 -28.29 6.87 0.55
N SER A 441 -28.81 6.94 1.78
CA SER A 441 -28.14 7.50 2.95
C SER A 441 -27.05 6.59 3.53
N LEU A 442 -26.01 7.19 4.09
CA LEU A 442 -24.98 6.47 4.85
C LEU A 442 -25.45 6.11 6.27
N PRO A 443 -24.98 5.01 6.87
CA PRO A 443 -25.15 4.75 8.29
C PRO A 443 -24.66 5.93 9.14
N GLY A 444 -25.55 6.49 9.98
CA GLY A 444 -25.28 7.69 10.79
C GLY A 444 -25.69 9.02 10.15
N HIS A 445 -26.13 9.03 8.88
CA HIS A 445 -26.57 10.22 8.15
C HIS A 445 -27.90 9.98 7.41
N PRO A 446 -29.01 9.70 8.13
CA PRO A 446 -30.29 9.30 7.53
C PRO A 446 -31.07 10.45 6.87
N ASP A 447 -30.60 11.68 7.01
CA ASP A 447 -31.21 12.94 6.59
C ASP A 447 -30.75 13.42 5.21
N CYS A 448 -29.75 12.76 4.62
CA CYS A 448 -29.12 13.14 3.36
C CYS A 448 -28.74 11.94 2.50
N GLY A 449 -28.43 12.18 1.22
CA GLY A 449 -27.89 11.19 0.30
C GLY A 449 -26.40 10.91 0.53
N THR A 450 -25.75 10.28 -0.44
CA THR A 450 -24.31 9.99 -0.43
C THR A 450 -23.62 10.59 -1.64
N ILE A 451 -22.54 11.34 -1.42
CA ILE A 451 -21.55 11.70 -2.43
C ILE A 451 -20.59 10.52 -2.58
N GLN A 452 -20.52 9.93 -3.76
CA GLN A 452 -19.50 8.96 -4.13
C GLN A 452 -18.37 9.65 -4.90
N ILE A 453 -17.14 9.45 -4.45
CA ILE A 453 -15.92 9.86 -5.15
C ILE A 453 -15.27 8.59 -5.72
N ILE A 454 -14.89 8.63 -6.99
CA ILE A 454 -14.18 7.55 -7.68
C ILE A 454 -12.82 8.08 -8.11
N TYR A 455 -11.75 7.52 -7.53
CA TYR A 455 -10.39 7.77 -7.99
C TYR A 455 -9.95 6.64 -8.94
N ASN A 456 -9.31 7.00 -10.04
CA ASN A 456 -8.74 6.04 -10.99
C ASN A 456 -7.34 6.50 -11.43
N ILE A 457 -6.31 5.83 -10.93
CA ILE A 457 -4.91 6.06 -11.29
C ILE A 457 -4.40 4.81 -12.03
N PRO A 458 -4.01 4.92 -13.31
CA PRO A 458 -3.43 3.81 -14.05
C PRO A 458 -1.95 3.57 -13.65
N PRO A 459 -1.43 2.34 -13.82
CA PRO A 459 0.01 2.08 -13.74
C PRO A 459 0.81 2.97 -14.68
N GLY A 460 2.06 3.26 -14.32
CA GLY A 460 2.92 4.12 -15.13
C GLY A 460 4.38 4.05 -14.72
N ILE A 461 5.16 5.03 -15.17
CA ILE A 461 6.58 5.18 -14.86
C ILE A 461 6.77 6.33 -13.86
N GLN A 462 7.66 6.10 -12.89
CA GLN A 462 8.01 7.04 -11.82
C GLN A 462 8.71 8.28 -12.37
N GLY A 463 8.24 9.46 -11.95
CA GLY A 463 8.85 10.74 -12.28
C GLY A 463 10.08 11.06 -11.43
N PRO A 464 10.78 12.18 -11.69
CA PRO A 464 11.91 12.63 -10.86
C PRO A 464 11.52 12.95 -9.42
N GLU A 465 10.23 13.14 -9.12
CA GLU A 465 9.70 13.37 -7.77
C GLU A 465 9.39 12.09 -6.97
N HIS A 466 9.55 10.90 -7.57
CA HIS A 466 9.23 9.61 -6.97
C HIS A 466 10.47 8.88 -6.42
N PRO A 467 10.30 7.85 -5.55
CA PRO A 467 11.43 7.16 -4.91
C PRO A 467 12.44 6.54 -5.88
N ASN A 468 11.98 5.97 -7.00
CA ASN A 468 12.82 5.29 -8.00
C ASN A 468 12.53 5.84 -9.41
N PRO A 469 13.02 7.04 -9.78
CA PRO A 469 12.73 7.66 -11.07
C PRO A 469 13.05 6.75 -12.26
N GLY A 470 12.14 6.66 -13.23
CA GLY A 470 12.27 5.80 -14.40
C GLY A 470 11.85 4.33 -14.20
N GLN A 471 11.63 3.87 -12.96
CA GLN A 471 11.05 2.54 -12.70
C GLN A 471 9.52 2.56 -12.87
N PRO A 472 8.87 1.42 -13.15
CA PRO A 472 7.41 1.34 -13.10
C PRO A 472 6.88 1.55 -11.67
N TYR A 473 5.59 1.91 -11.56
CA TYR A 473 4.83 1.80 -10.31
C TYR A 473 3.53 1.02 -10.53
N SER A 474 3.12 0.23 -9.55
CA SER A 474 1.87 -0.55 -9.59
C SER A 474 0.68 0.25 -9.01
N CYS A 475 -0.55 -0.14 -9.37
CA CYS A 475 -1.78 0.54 -8.95
C CYS A 475 -2.82 -0.46 -8.45
N ARG A 476 -2.68 -0.91 -7.20
CA ARG A 476 -3.60 -1.90 -6.60
C ARG A 476 -4.93 -1.28 -6.20
N GLY A 477 -6.01 -2.01 -6.51
CA GLY A 477 -7.37 -1.68 -6.05
C GLY A 477 -8.01 -0.46 -6.70
N PHE A 478 -7.55 -0.02 -7.87
CA PHE A 478 -8.22 1.03 -8.65
C PHE A 478 -9.24 0.42 -9.63
N PRO A 479 -10.40 1.07 -9.87
CA PRO A 479 -10.86 2.34 -9.28
C PRO A 479 -11.17 2.21 -7.79
N ARG A 480 -10.79 3.22 -7.00
CA ARG A 480 -11.08 3.29 -5.56
C ARG A 480 -12.33 4.12 -5.34
N PHE A 481 -13.34 3.51 -4.73
CA PHE A 481 -14.61 4.14 -4.38
C PHE A 481 -14.54 4.69 -2.96
N CYS A 482 -15.03 5.90 -2.75
CA CYS A 482 -15.06 6.57 -1.45
C CYS A 482 -16.39 7.30 -1.24
N PHE A 483 -16.80 7.47 0.01
CA PHE A 483 -18.15 7.94 0.35
C PHE A 483 -18.14 9.06 1.38
N LEU A 484 -18.95 10.09 1.13
CA LEU A 484 -19.26 11.21 2.04
C LEU A 484 -20.79 11.37 2.12
N PRO A 485 -21.36 11.80 3.25
CA PRO A 485 -22.77 12.17 3.30
C PRO A 485 -23.01 13.47 2.51
N ASP A 486 -24.13 13.56 1.79
CA ASP A 486 -24.51 14.74 0.99
C ASP A 486 -25.19 15.81 1.86
N ASN A 487 -24.49 16.23 2.91
CA ASN A 487 -24.83 17.36 3.78
C ASN A 487 -23.77 18.47 3.67
N ASP A 488 -23.98 19.60 4.33
CA ASP A 488 -23.11 20.78 4.17
C ASP A 488 -21.66 20.52 4.59
N LYS A 489 -21.43 19.73 5.65
CA LYS A 489 -20.07 19.36 6.09
C LYS A 489 -19.43 18.40 5.08
N GLY A 490 -20.17 17.44 4.54
CA GLY A 490 -19.68 16.52 3.51
C GLY A 490 -19.38 17.21 2.17
N ARG A 491 -20.23 18.15 1.72
CA ARG A 491 -19.97 18.99 0.53
C ARG A 491 -18.73 19.88 0.72
N LYS A 492 -18.55 20.46 1.91
CA LYS A 492 -17.34 21.22 2.27
C LYS A 492 -16.08 20.37 2.22
N VAL A 493 -16.12 19.14 2.74
CA VAL A 493 -15.02 18.16 2.62
C VAL A 493 -14.75 17.82 1.14
N LEU A 494 -15.79 17.61 0.33
CA LEU A 494 -15.65 17.35 -1.10
C LEU A 494 -14.88 18.46 -1.84
N GLU A 495 -15.22 19.73 -1.63
CA GLU A 495 -14.50 20.84 -2.30
C GLU A 495 -13.02 20.90 -1.87
N LEU A 496 -12.73 20.67 -0.59
CA LEU A 496 -11.34 20.58 -0.11
C LEU A 496 -10.60 19.37 -0.69
N LEU A 497 -11.26 18.22 -0.85
CA LEU A 497 -10.68 17.05 -1.53
C LEU A 497 -10.36 17.33 -3.01
N LYS A 498 -11.17 18.13 -3.73
CA LYS A 498 -10.85 18.56 -5.11
C LYS A 498 -9.59 19.45 -5.15
N VAL A 499 -9.42 20.34 -4.17
CA VAL A 499 -8.19 21.14 -4.02
C VAL A 499 -6.99 20.23 -3.73
N ALA A 500 -7.11 19.32 -2.77
CA ALA A 500 -6.06 18.35 -2.43
C ALA A 500 -5.68 17.45 -3.62
N TRP A 501 -6.66 16.97 -4.40
CA TRP A 501 -6.44 16.22 -5.63
C TRP A 501 -5.68 17.03 -6.68
N THR A 502 -6.06 18.31 -6.87
CA THR A 502 -5.39 19.23 -7.81
C THR A 502 -3.96 19.54 -7.37
N ARG A 503 -3.72 19.66 -6.06
CA ARG A 503 -2.40 19.79 -5.43
C ARG A 503 -1.63 18.46 -5.33
N ARG A 504 -2.13 17.35 -5.90
CA ARG A 504 -1.47 16.03 -5.91
C ARG A 504 -1.26 15.42 -4.51
N LEU A 505 -2.17 15.66 -3.58
CA LEU A 505 -2.03 15.30 -2.15
C LEU A 505 -2.79 14.03 -1.70
N ILE A 506 -3.69 13.45 -2.51
CA ILE A 506 -4.55 12.31 -2.05
C ILE A 506 -3.77 10.99 -2.05
N PHE A 507 -2.88 10.79 -3.03
CA PHE A 507 -2.05 9.59 -3.14
C PHE A 507 -0.57 9.95 -3.32
N THR A 508 0.30 8.97 -3.09
CA THR A 508 1.74 9.03 -3.37
C THR A 508 2.22 7.70 -3.93
N VAL A 509 3.44 7.64 -4.47
CA VAL A 509 4.14 6.38 -4.78
C VAL A 509 5.05 6.04 -3.61
N GLY A 510 4.90 4.83 -3.06
CA GLY A 510 5.67 4.37 -1.92
C GLY A 510 5.43 2.90 -1.63
N THR A 511 5.66 2.50 -0.37
CA THR A 511 5.44 1.12 0.09
C THR A 511 4.07 0.97 0.73
N SER A 512 3.29 -0.01 0.27
CA SER A 512 2.00 -0.36 0.85
C SER A 512 2.14 -0.89 2.28
N SER A 513 1.51 -0.21 3.24
CA SER A 513 1.46 -0.67 4.64
C SER A 513 0.69 -1.99 4.82
N THR A 514 -0.26 -2.28 3.94
CA THR A 514 -1.09 -3.51 4.01
C THR A 514 -0.41 -4.73 3.39
N THR A 515 0.39 -4.54 2.33
CA THR A 515 0.97 -5.67 1.54
C THR A 515 2.49 -5.72 1.56
N GLY A 516 3.18 -4.66 1.99
CA GLY A 516 4.63 -4.52 1.87
C GLY A 516 5.13 -4.28 0.44
N GLU A 517 4.24 -4.17 -0.55
CA GLU A 517 4.60 -3.94 -1.96
C GLU A 517 5.25 -2.54 -2.09
N PRO A 518 6.52 -2.44 -2.52
CA PRO A 518 7.16 -1.16 -2.83
C PRO A 518 6.67 -0.63 -4.18
N ASP A 519 7.04 0.60 -4.52
CA ASP A 519 6.78 1.19 -5.85
C ASP A 519 5.30 1.09 -6.27
N THR A 520 4.38 1.35 -5.33
CA THR A 520 2.94 1.25 -5.58
C THR A 520 2.19 2.50 -5.13
N VAL A 521 1.00 2.73 -5.70
CA VAL A 521 0.16 3.89 -5.38
C VAL A 521 -0.61 3.66 -4.08
N ILE A 522 -0.25 4.44 -3.06
CA ILE A 522 -0.78 4.38 -1.70
C ILE A 522 -1.53 5.67 -1.33
N TRP A 523 -2.39 5.61 -0.32
CA TRP A 523 -3.00 6.79 0.29
C TRP A 523 -1.92 7.68 0.93
N ASN A 524 -2.15 8.99 0.98
CA ASN A 524 -1.19 9.96 1.50
C ASN A 524 -1.84 10.83 2.60
N GLU A 525 -1.87 10.31 3.83
CA GLU A 525 -2.26 11.02 5.07
C GLU A 525 -3.66 11.70 5.12
N ILE A 526 -4.51 11.49 4.11
CA ILE A 526 -5.90 11.97 4.06
C ILE A 526 -6.81 10.76 3.96
N HIS A 527 -7.44 10.38 5.06
CA HIS A 527 -8.26 9.18 5.15
C HIS A 527 -9.56 9.32 4.35
N HIS A 528 -9.93 8.23 3.69
CA HIS A 528 -11.16 8.12 2.93
C HIS A 528 -11.96 6.92 3.44
N LYS A 529 -13.28 7.09 3.50
CA LYS A 529 -14.21 5.99 3.81
C LYS A 529 -14.52 5.21 2.54
N THR A 530 -13.99 3.99 2.44
CA THR A 530 -14.08 3.09 1.28
C THR A 530 -15.18 2.01 1.44
N GLU A 531 -15.74 1.84 2.63
CA GLU A 531 -16.96 1.06 2.87
C GLU A 531 -18.17 1.98 3.06
N MET A 532 -19.23 1.79 2.26
CA MET A 532 -20.44 2.63 2.30
C MET A 532 -21.40 2.23 3.44
N MET A 533 -21.67 0.94 3.60
CA MET A 533 -22.74 0.41 4.45
C MET A 533 -22.25 -0.39 5.67
N SER A 534 -20.94 -0.40 5.90
CA SER A 534 -20.28 -1.11 7.00
C SER A 534 -19.05 -0.33 7.45
N ASN A 535 -18.52 -0.66 8.63
CA ASN A 535 -17.24 -0.13 9.13
C ASN A 535 -16.33 -1.28 9.62
N VAL A 536 -16.33 -2.42 8.92
CA VAL A 536 -15.67 -3.65 9.40
C VAL A 536 -14.16 -3.56 9.28
N SER A 537 -13.66 -2.87 8.24
CA SER A 537 -12.22 -2.54 8.11
C SER A 537 -11.77 -1.30 8.90
N GLY A 538 -12.67 -0.60 9.61
CA GLY A 538 -12.40 0.73 10.18
C GLY A 538 -12.47 1.89 9.16
N HIS A 539 -12.54 1.59 7.86
CA HIS A 539 -12.59 2.56 6.77
C HIS A 539 -14.03 2.77 6.23
N GLY A 540 -15.05 2.71 7.08
CA GLY A 540 -16.44 2.93 6.66
C GLY A 540 -17.33 3.61 7.70
N TYR A 541 -18.64 3.41 7.56
CA TYR A 541 -19.70 4.07 8.33
C TYR A 541 -20.54 3.07 9.17
N PRO A 542 -21.08 3.48 10.33
CA PRO A 542 -21.08 4.84 10.88
C PRO A 542 -19.72 5.22 11.51
N ASP A 543 -19.38 6.50 11.38
CA ASP A 543 -18.27 7.14 12.08
C ASP A 543 -18.61 8.63 12.30
N PRO A 544 -19.02 9.03 13.52
CA PRO A 544 -19.46 10.40 13.78
C PRO A 544 -18.32 11.42 13.75
N ASN A 545 -17.06 10.99 13.88
CA ASN A 545 -15.90 11.89 13.96
C ASN A 545 -15.19 12.06 12.61
N TYR A 546 -15.47 11.19 11.63
CA TYR A 546 -14.74 11.15 10.36
C TYR A 546 -14.65 12.51 9.64
N LEU A 547 -15.76 13.26 9.55
CA LEU A 547 -15.76 14.53 8.82
C LEU A 547 -14.89 15.61 9.51
N ASP A 548 -14.78 15.60 10.84
CA ASP A 548 -13.92 16.53 11.57
C ASP A 548 -12.46 16.08 11.53
N ASN A 549 -12.20 14.76 11.59
CA ASN A 549 -10.87 14.19 11.42
C ASN A 549 -10.29 14.50 10.03
N VAL A 550 -11.03 14.25 8.95
CA VAL A 550 -10.55 14.50 7.57
C VAL A 550 -10.37 16.00 7.29
N LEU A 551 -11.17 16.89 7.91
CA LEU A 551 -10.94 18.33 7.87
C LEU A 551 -9.62 18.72 8.55
N SER A 552 -9.30 18.10 9.69
CA SER A 552 -8.01 18.28 10.39
C SER A 552 -6.83 17.74 9.56
N GLU A 553 -6.98 16.58 8.91
CA GLU A 553 -5.98 16.00 8.01
C GLU A 553 -5.72 16.90 6.81
N LEU A 554 -6.78 17.37 6.12
CA LEU A 554 -6.70 18.34 5.03
C LEU A 554 -5.98 19.63 5.47
N ALA A 555 -6.34 20.17 6.63
CA ALA A 555 -5.67 21.34 7.20
C ALA A 555 -4.18 21.08 7.50
N SER A 556 -3.81 19.88 7.98
CA SER A 556 -2.41 19.47 8.21
C SER A 556 -1.59 19.37 6.92
N GLN A 557 -2.26 19.16 5.77
CA GLN A 557 -1.67 19.21 4.43
C GLN A 557 -1.77 20.60 3.77
N GLY A 558 -2.24 21.63 4.49
CA GLY A 558 -2.34 23.01 4.00
C GLY A 558 -3.55 23.26 3.10
N VAL A 559 -4.55 22.39 3.16
CA VAL A 559 -5.81 22.49 2.42
C VAL A 559 -6.91 22.91 3.40
N THR A 560 -7.13 24.22 3.46
CA THR A 560 -8.11 24.87 4.36
C THR A 560 -9.19 25.60 3.56
N GLU A 561 -10.23 26.09 4.25
CA GLU A 561 -11.34 26.85 3.63
C GLU A 561 -10.88 28.09 2.87
N ASP A 562 -9.75 28.70 3.25
CA ASP A 562 -9.14 29.81 2.52
C ASP A 562 -8.71 29.44 1.09
N CYS A 563 -8.55 28.14 0.80
CA CYS A 563 -8.22 27.63 -0.53
C CYS A 563 -9.45 27.51 -1.46
N LEU A 564 -10.67 27.78 -0.95
CA LEU A 564 -11.93 27.73 -1.71
C LEU A 564 -12.39 29.11 -2.23
N LYS A 565 -11.59 30.16 -2.03
CA LYS A 565 -11.88 31.57 -2.35
C LYS A 565 -11.48 31.95 -3.78
#